data_AF-A0A7R8VNM8-F1
#
_entry.id   AF-A0A7R8VNM8-F1
#
_cell.length_a   1.000
_cell.length_b   1.000
_cell.length_c   1.000
_cell.angle_alpha   90.00
_cell.angle_beta   90.00
_cell.angle_gamma   90.00
#
_symmetry.space_group_name_H-M   'P 1'
#
loop_
_entity.id
_entity.type
_entity.pdbx_description
1 polymer ?
#
loop_
_entity_poly.entity_id
_entity_poly.type
_entity_poly.pdbx_seq_one_letter_code
_entity_poly.pdbx_strand_id
1 'polypeptide(L)'
;MGTSTSRGADERSDESSDQDSDLGNILQYLIRSGQVHIISAEQDLDSDNDEFVAAASPPRVVRKPNTKILDRSEVSLLTRQACGLMEQDGHDQPTSLSAMISARERGMNGKCRFSRADCCKISNFYLPDGVEMVENYRSKAFCGSYSKDGNLFLSACQGK
;
A
#
# COMPACT_ATOMS: atom_id res chain seq x y z
N MET A 1 25.47 -34.53 70.16
CA MET A 1 24.37 -34.00 69.33
C MET A 1 25.00 -33.36 68.11
N GLY A 2 24.99 -34.07 66.99
CA GLY A 2 25.33 -33.49 65.70
C GLY A 2 24.05 -33.44 64.86
N THR A 3 23.88 -32.35 64.12
CA THR A 3 23.54 -32.31 62.68
C THR A 3 23.27 -30.87 62.22
N SER A 4 23.75 -30.60 61.00
CA SER A 4 23.12 -29.75 59.98
C SER A 4 23.12 -28.23 60.17
N THR A 5 23.36 -27.39 59.17
CA THR A 5 23.56 -27.56 57.72
C THR A 5 24.07 -26.23 57.15
N SER A 6 25.02 -26.31 56.23
CA SER A 6 25.35 -25.27 55.26
C SER A 6 24.20 -25.02 54.28
N ARG A 7 23.86 -23.77 54.01
CA ARG A 7 23.25 -23.34 52.73
C ARG A 7 23.69 -21.91 52.40
N GLY A 8 24.52 -21.78 51.38
CA GLY A 8 24.58 -20.58 50.54
C GLY A 8 23.64 -20.73 49.35
N ALA A 9 23.16 -19.59 48.84
CA ALA A 9 22.60 -19.32 47.50
C ALA A 9 22.09 -17.87 47.58
N ASP A 10 22.85 -16.88 47.13
CA ASP A 10 22.83 -16.32 45.77
C ASP A 10 21.48 -15.64 45.44
N GLU A 11 21.29 -14.42 45.96
CA GLU A 11 20.24 -13.49 45.52
C GLU A 11 20.80 -12.60 44.42
N ARG A 12 20.80 -13.12 43.18
CA ARG A 12 21.03 -12.35 41.95
C ARG A 12 20.09 -12.82 40.85
N SER A 13 18.79 -12.66 41.05
CA SER A 13 17.79 -12.90 40.00
C SER A 13 16.59 -12.03 40.33
N ASP A 14 16.37 -10.93 39.60
CA ASP A 14 15.05 -10.26 39.47
C ASP A 14 15.09 -8.99 38.56
N GLU A 15 16.23 -8.62 37.96
CA GLU A 15 16.31 -7.43 37.09
C GLU A 15 16.03 -7.73 35.59
N SER A 16 15.89 -9.00 35.19
CA SER A 16 15.72 -9.38 33.77
C SER A 16 14.27 -9.52 33.32
N SER A 17 13.34 -9.80 34.24
CA SER A 17 11.90 -9.98 33.92
C SER A 17 11.20 -8.69 33.53
N ASP A 18 11.61 -7.57 34.13
CA ASP A 18 10.99 -6.27 33.90
C ASP A 18 11.28 -5.76 32.49
N GLN A 19 12.51 -5.95 31.98
CA GLN A 19 12.89 -5.55 30.62
C GLN A 19 12.12 -6.29 29.53
N ASP A 20 11.87 -7.59 29.71
CA ASP A 20 11.10 -8.38 28.74
C ASP A 20 9.61 -7.99 28.75
N SER A 21 9.07 -7.65 29.92
CA SER A 21 7.70 -7.14 30.05
C SER A 21 7.54 -5.77 29.37
N ASP A 22 8.53 -4.88 29.52
CA ASP A 22 8.57 -3.59 28.85
C ASP A 22 8.70 -3.74 27.34
N LEU A 23 9.54 -4.65 26.87
CA LEU A 23 9.68 -4.95 25.45
C LEU A 23 8.36 -5.49 24.85
N GLY A 24 7.66 -6.37 25.57
CA GLY A 24 6.34 -6.87 25.18
C GLY A 24 5.28 -5.76 25.11
N ASN A 25 5.29 -4.83 26.07
CA ASN A 25 4.41 -3.66 26.09
C ASN A 25 4.70 -2.70 24.93
N ILE A 26 5.97 -2.44 24.65
CA ILE A 26 6.41 -1.64 23.49
C ILE A 26 5.97 -2.30 22.19
N LEU A 27 6.21 -3.60 22.02
CA LEU A 27 5.79 -4.34 20.82
C LEU A 27 4.27 -4.31 20.65
N GLN A 28 3.51 -4.50 21.73
CA GLN A 28 2.05 -4.42 21.70
C GLN A 28 1.55 -3.02 21.33
N TYR A 29 2.19 -1.96 21.84
CA TYR A 29 1.88 -0.59 21.45
C TYR A 29 2.18 -0.34 19.96
N LEU A 30 3.30 -0.84 19.45
CA LEU A 30 3.69 -0.71 18.04
C LEU A 30 2.72 -1.44 17.09
N ILE A 31 2.21 -2.61 17.48
CA ILE A 31 1.18 -3.35 16.73
C ILE A 31 -0.15 -2.59 16.75
N ARG A 32 -0.62 -2.13 17.92
CA ARG A 32 -1.89 -1.38 18.05
C ARG A 32 -1.86 -0.02 17.35
N SER A 33 -0.70 0.64 17.34
CA SER A 33 -0.51 1.91 16.65
C SER A 33 -0.32 1.76 15.13
N GLY A 34 -0.19 0.51 14.64
CA GLY A 34 0.03 0.21 13.23
C GLY A 34 1.45 0.52 12.73
N GLN A 35 2.41 0.69 13.64
CA GLN A 35 3.81 0.97 13.29
C GLN A 35 4.58 -0.31 12.93
N VAL A 36 4.18 -1.46 13.47
CA VAL A 36 4.79 -2.76 13.20
C VAL A 36 3.70 -3.76 12.81
N HIS A 37 3.97 -4.55 11.77
CA HIS A 37 3.11 -5.64 11.33
C HIS A 37 3.94 -6.93 11.33
N ILE A 38 3.43 -7.96 11.99
CA ILE A 38 4.04 -9.29 11.99
C ILE A 38 3.50 -10.01 10.76
N ILE A 39 4.38 -10.32 9.81
CA ILE A 39 4.07 -11.15 8.66
C ILE A 39 4.54 -12.55 9.02
N SER A 40 3.60 -13.49 9.24
CA SER A 40 3.95 -14.90 9.41
C SER A 40 4.53 -15.42 8.10
N ALA A 41 5.79 -15.86 8.12
CA ALA A 41 6.49 -16.38 6.94
C ALA A 41 6.31 -17.89 6.75
N GLU A 42 5.36 -18.51 7.47
CA GLU A 42 5.23 -19.97 7.53
C GLU A 42 4.05 -20.43 6.66
N GLN A 43 4.33 -20.65 5.39
CA GLN A 43 3.59 -21.60 4.56
C GLN A 43 4.59 -22.46 3.80
N ASP A 44 4.41 -23.78 3.94
CA ASP A 44 5.23 -24.84 3.37
C ASP A 44 5.40 -24.67 1.85
N LEU A 45 6.65 -24.74 1.40
CA LEU A 45 7.08 -24.52 0.01
C LEU A 45 6.67 -25.62 -0.98
N ASP A 46 5.73 -26.51 -0.62
CA ASP A 46 5.40 -27.73 -1.37
C ASP A 46 3.89 -27.94 -1.65
N SER A 47 3.02 -26.98 -1.33
CA SER A 47 1.59 -27.09 -1.65
C SER A 47 1.27 -26.25 -2.89
N ASP A 48 0.91 -26.90 -4.01
CA ASP A 48 0.48 -26.32 -5.30
C ASP A 48 -0.80 -25.45 -5.22
N ASN A 49 -1.17 -24.99 -4.02
CA ASN A 49 -2.31 -24.13 -3.77
C ASN A 49 -1.80 -22.85 -3.09
N ASP A 50 -1.33 -21.90 -3.91
CA ASP A 50 -1.12 -20.51 -3.53
C ASP A 50 -2.50 -19.86 -3.25
N GLU A 51 -3.16 -20.29 -2.18
CA GLU A 51 -4.32 -19.59 -1.65
C GLU A 51 -3.84 -18.23 -1.18
N PHE A 52 -4.13 -17.19 -1.96
CA PHE A 52 -3.85 -15.81 -1.61
C PHE A 52 -4.43 -15.54 -0.23
N VAL A 53 -3.58 -15.57 0.81
CA VAL A 53 -3.96 -15.22 2.17
C VAL A 53 -4.17 -13.71 2.17
N ALA A 54 -5.37 -13.30 1.76
CA ALA A 54 -5.81 -11.93 1.88
C ALA A 54 -5.64 -11.54 3.35
N ALA A 55 -4.82 -10.52 3.61
CA ALA A 55 -4.75 -9.95 4.94
C ALA A 55 -6.19 -9.70 5.42
N ALA A 56 -6.59 -10.32 6.53
CA ALA A 56 -7.98 -10.41 6.98
C ALA A 56 -8.69 -9.03 7.12
N SER A 57 -7.92 -7.94 7.12
CA SER A 57 -8.39 -6.60 6.79
C SER A 57 -7.22 -5.77 6.28
N PRO A 58 -7.45 -4.82 5.33
CA PRO A 58 -6.45 -3.83 4.98
C PRO A 58 -6.03 -3.06 6.25
N PRO A 59 -4.74 -2.68 6.36
CA PRO A 59 -4.21 -2.04 7.54
C PRO A 59 -4.98 -0.75 7.86
N ARG A 60 -5.41 -0.61 9.12
CA ARG A 60 -6.08 0.60 9.59
C ARG A 60 -5.05 1.70 9.73
N VAL A 61 -5.09 2.69 8.85
CA VAL A 61 -4.24 3.88 8.92
C VAL A 61 -4.73 4.74 10.09
N VAL A 62 -4.15 4.56 11.29
CA VAL A 62 -4.54 5.26 12.52
C VAL A 62 -4.14 6.75 12.47
N ARG A 63 -3.12 7.10 11.69
CA ARG A 63 -2.62 8.47 11.52
C ARG A 63 -2.43 8.81 10.06
N LYS A 64 -2.86 10.00 9.64
CA LYS A 64 -2.59 10.51 8.29
C LYS A 64 -1.07 10.76 8.18
N PRO A 65 -0.34 10.08 7.27
CA PRO A 65 1.09 10.31 7.09
C PRO A 65 1.35 11.75 6.61
N ASN A 66 2.48 12.33 7.03
CA ASN A 66 2.88 13.66 6.58
C ASN A 66 3.49 13.58 5.17
N THR A 67 2.71 13.98 4.16
CA THR A 67 3.11 13.92 2.74
C THR A 67 3.75 15.20 2.20
N LYS A 68 3.97 16.23 3.03
CA LYS A 68 4.40 17.57 2.55
C LYS A 68 5.63 17.57 1.64
N ILE A 69 6.59 16.67 1.88
CA ILE A 69 7.80 16.54 1.05
C ILE A 69 7.45 15.88 -0.29
N LEU A 70 6.68 14.79 -0.25
CA LEU A 70 6.22 14.09 -1.44
C LEU A 70 5.33 14.98 -2.30
N ASP A 71 4.45 15.77 -1.69
CA ASP A 71 3.52 16.66 -2.38
C ASP A 71 4.25 17.72 -3.23
N ARG A 72 5.46 18.11 -2.81
CA ARG A 72 6.34 19.07 -3.51
C ARG A 72 7.34 18.41 -4.46
N SER A 73 7.37 17.08 -4.50
CA SER A 73 8.30 16.34 -5.36
C SER A 73 7.87 16.37 -6.83
N GLU A 74 8.83 16.15 -7.72
CA GLU A 74 8.56 15.98 -9.16
C GLU A 74 7.66 14.77 -9.43
N VAL A 75 7.79 13.70 -8.66
CA VAL A 75 6.94 12.51 -8.78
C VAL A 75 5.47 12.86 -8.57
N SER A 76 5.16 13.69 -7.57
CA SER A 76 3.80 14.19 -7.34
C SER A 76 3.31 15.02 -8.51
N LEU A 77 4.14 15.94 -9.02
CA LEU A 77 3.79 16.79 -10.16
C LEU A 77 3.48 15.97 -11.41
N LEU A 78 4.36 15.05 -11.79
CA LEU A 78 4.20 14.19 -12.97
C LEU A 78 2.98 13.29 -12.84
N THR A 79 2.75 12.73 -11.65
CA THR A 79 1.59 11.89 -11.37
C THR A 79 0.29 12.70 -11.48
N ARG A 80 0.22 13.89 -10.87
CA ARG A 80 -0.96 14.78 -10.97
C ARG A 80 -1.22 15.17 -12.41
N GLN A 81 -0.19 15.46 -13.19
CA GLN A 81 -0.32 15.76 -14.62
C GLN A 81 -0.87 14.57 -15.40
N ALA A 82 -0.31 13.37 -15.20
CA ALA A 82 -0.74 12.15 -15.87
C ALA A 82 -2.18 11.76 -15.50
N CYS A 83 -2.59 12.01 -14.25
CA CYS A 83 -3.94 11.73 -13.75
C CYS A 83 -4.97 12.81 -14.11
N GLY A 84 -4.57 13.92 -14.75
CA GLY A 84 -5.49 15.02 -15.05
C GLY A 84 -5.93 15.84 -13.82
N LEU A 85 -5.10 15.85 -12.77
CA LEU A 85 -5.32 16.53 -11.48
C LEU A 85 -4.48 17.80 -11.30
N MET A 86 -4.05 18.41 -12.40
CA MET A 86 -3.41 19.72 -12.33
C MET A 86 -4.44 20.78 -11.94
N GLU A 87 -4.12 21.58 -10.94
CA GLU A 87 -4.94 22.73 -10.57
C GLU A 87 -4.88 23.75 -11.71
N GLN A 88 -6.04 24.10 -12.26
CA GLN A 88 -6.14 25.24 -13.15
C GLN A 88 -6.45 26.44 -12.27
N ASP A 89 -5.50 27.37 -12.17
CA ASP A 89 -5.69 28.60 -11.42
C ASP A 89 -6.92 29.34 -11.95
N GLY A 90 -7.94 29.50 -11.08
CA GLY A 90 -9.04 30.43 -11.31
C GLY A 90 -10.34 29.87 -11.89
N HIS A 91 -10.51 28.56 -12.07
CA HIS A 91 -11.81 28.02 -12.44
C HIS A 91 -12.16 26.76 -11.63
N ASP A 92 -13.35 26.75 -11.02
CA ASP A 92 -13.95 25.54 -10.45
C ASP A 92 -14.04 24.50 -11.57
N GLN A 93 -13.13 23.55 -11.55
CA GLN A 93 -13.12 22.47 -12.52
C GLN A 93 -14.18 21.46 -12.11
N PRO A 94 -15.04 20.99 -13.02
CA PRO A 94 -16.06 20.00 -12.69
C PRO A 94 -15.42 18.79 -11.99
N THR A 95 -15.93 18.49 -10.80
CA THR A 95 -15.41 17.45 -9.90
C THR A 95 -16.15 16.13 -10.04
N SER A 96 -17.40 16.14 -10.50
CA SER A 96 -18.19 14.94 -10.75
C SER A 96 -18.32 14.64 -12.25
N LEU A 97 -18.52 13.35 -12.59
CA LEU A 97 -18.73 12.93 -13.97
C LEU A 97 -19.90 13.66 -14.63
N SER A 98 -21.03 13.78 -13.94
CA SER A 98 -22.20 14.51 -14.44
C SER A 98 -21.87 15.97 -14.72
N ALA A 99 -21.13 16.63 -13.83
CA ALA A 99 -20.70 18.02 -14.04
C ALA A 99 -19.76 18.16 -15.26
N MET A 100 -18.85 17.20 -15.47
CA MET A 100 -17.97 17.18 -16.64
C MET A 100 -18.76 17.00 -17.94
N ILE A 101 -19.76 16.11 -17.95
CA ILE A 101 -20.65 15.90 -19.11
C ILE A 101 -21.43 17.17 -19.42
N SER A 102 -22.09 17.77 -18.42
CA SER A 102 -22.86 19.00 -18.61
C SER A 102 -21.99 20.19 -19.00
N ALA A 103 -20.74 20.26 -18.53
CA ALA A 103 -19.80 21.29 -18.97
C ALA A 103 -19.42 21.09 -20.45
N ARG A 104 -19.11 19.86 -20.86
CA ARG A 104 -18.82 19.50 -22.25
C ARG A 104 -19.97 19.88 -23.19
N GLU A 105 -21.21 19.59 -22.79
CA GLU A 105 -22.42 19.92 -23.56
C GLU A 105 -22.63 21.43 -23.74
N ARG A 106 -22.22 22.23 -22.75
CA ARG A 106 -22.24 23.70 -22.80
C ARG A 106 -21.04 24.31 -23.52
N GLY A 107 -20.14 23.51 -24.09
CA GLY A 107 -18.97 23.98 -24.83
C GLY A 107 -17.76 24.31 -23.96
N MET A 108 -17.54 23.57 -22.87
CA MET A 108 -16.34 23.66 -22.01
C MET A 108 -15.05 23.89 -22.81
N ASN A 109 -14.24 24.87 -22.40
CA ASN A 109 -12.96 25.22 -23.04
C ASN A 109 -13.07 25.52 -24.55
N GLY A 110 -14.23 25.98 -25.02
CA GLY A 110 -14.51 26.28 -26.44
C GLY A 110 -14.52 25.05 -27.34
N LYS A 111 -14.54 23.85 -26.74
CA LYS A 111 -14.45 22.57 -27.44
C LYS A 111 -15.47 21.62 -26.82
N CYS A 112 -16.49 21.21 -27.58
CA CYS A 112 -17.49 20.24 -27.12
C CYS A 112 -16.96 18.79 -27.03
N ARG A 113 -15.73 18.60 -26.54
CA ARG A 113 -15.04 17.31 -26.40
C ARG A 113 -14.19 17.28 -25.14
N PHE A 114 -14.01 16.10 -24.58
CA PHE A 114 -13.06 15.89 -23.48
C PHE A 114 -11.62 16.01 -23.97
N SER A 115 -10.80 16.66 -23.16
CA SER A 115 -9.34 16.64 -23.32
C SER A 115 -8.77 15.31 -22.80
N ARG A 116 -7.48 15.05 -23.10
CA ARG A 116 -6.79 13.90 -22.52
C ARG A 116 -6.80 13.92 -21.00
N ALA A 117 -6.63 15.09 -20.39
CA ALA A 117 -6.67 15.26 -18.94
C ALA A 117 -8.06 14.91 -18.37
N ASP A 118 -9.14 15.36 -19.05
CA ASP A 118 -10.52 15.00 -18.65
C ASP A 118 -10.73 13.49 -18.75
N CYS A 119 -10.26 12.84 -19.83
CA CYS A 119 -10.36 11.39 -19.97
C CYS A 119 -9.61 10.66 -18.84
N CYS A 120 -8.38 11.07 -18.51
CA CYS A 120 -7.63 10.50 -17.39
C CYS A 120 -8.37 10.68 -16.06
N LYS A 121 -8.94 11.87 -15.82
CA LYS A 121 -9.74 12.16 -14.63
C LYS A 121 -10.99 11.28 -14.57
N ILE A 122 -11.69 11.08 -15.68
CA ILE A 122 -12.83 10.17 -15.81
C ILE A 122 -12.41 8.74 -15.46
N SER A 123 -11.32 8.24 -16.04
CA SER A 123 -10.84 6.88 -15.80
C SER A 123 -10.51 6.61 -14.33
N ASN A 124 -10.05 7.62 -13.58
CA ASN A 124 -9.76 7.48 -12.15
C ASN A 124 -11.01 7.23 -11.27
N PHE A 125 -12.24 7.46 -11.76
CA PHE A 125 -13.47 7.14 -11.02
C PHE A 125 -13.83 5.65 -11.04
N TYR A 126 -13.17 4.86 -11.88
CA TYR A 126 -13.49 3.46 -12.09
C TYR A 126 -12.31 2.59 -11.69
N LEU A 127 -12.60 1.53 -10.96
CA LEU A 127 -11.67 0.43 -10.77
C LEU A 127 -11.99 -0.65 -11.80
N PRO A 128 -11.00 -1.44 -12.27
CA PRO A 128 -11.29 -2.62 -13.07
C PRO A 128 -12.19 -3.58 -12.27
N ASP A 129 -13.36 -3.92 -12.83
CA ASP A 129 -14.39 -4.72 -12.15
C ASP A 129 -14.11 -6.24 -12.16
N GLY A 130 -13.06 -6.68 -12.88
CA GLY A 130 -12.72 -8.09 -13.04
C GLY A 130 -11.21 -8.32 -13.00
N VAL A 131 -10.82 -9.37 -12.29
CA VAL A 131 -9.45 -9.90 -12.32
C VAL A 131 -9.54 -11.30 -12.92
N GLU A 132 -8.78 -11.53 -13.99
CA GLU A 132 -8.60 -12.83 -14.60
C GLU A 132 -7.12 -13.17 -14.55
N MET A 133 -6.78 -14.37 -14.06
CA MET A 133 -5.40 -14.83 -14.05
C MET A 133 -5.02 -15.25 -15.47
N VAL A 134 -4.23 -14.40 -16.15
CA VAL A 134 -3.75 -14.66 -17.51
C VAL A 134 -2.57 -15.63 -17.54
N GLU A 135 -1.65 -15.52 -16.57
CA GLU A 135 -0.46 -16.37 -16.51
C GLU A 135 0.06 -16.49 -15.06
N ASN A 136 0.65 -17.64 -14.72
CA ASN A 136 1.29 -17.89 -13.42
C ASN A 136 2.81 -18.07 -13.60
N TYR A 137 3.61 -17.27 -12.89
CA TYR A 137 5.07 -17.32 -12.93
C TYR A 137 5.64 -17.70 -11.56
N ARG A 138 6.69 -18.52 -11.56
CA ARG A 138 7.41 -18.92 -10.32
C ARG A 138 8.18 -17.78 -9.65
N SER A 139 8.49 -16.71 -10.39
CA SER A 139 9.28 -15.57 -9.92
C SER A 139 8.37 -14.35 -9.69
N LYS A 140 8.64 -13.58 -8.64
CA LYS A 140 7.92 -12.34 -8.36
C LYS A 140 8.26 -11.28 -9.42
N ALA A 141 7.21 -10.72 -10.03
CA ALA A 141 7.28 -9.57 -10.92
C ALA A 141 7.26 -8.27 -10.11
N PHE A 142 8.14 -7.31 -10.45
CA PHE A 142 8.23 -6.02 -9.74
C PHE A 142 7.63 -4.86 -10.53
N CYS A 143 7.86 -4.85 -11.84
CA CYS A 143 7.30 -3.87 -12.75
C CYS A 143 6.99 -4.54 -14.08
N GLY A 144 6.11 -3.95 -14.86
CA GLY A 144 5.82 -4.43 -16.20
C GLY A 144 5.12 -3.42 -17.07
N SER A 145 5.16 -3.67 -18.37
CA SER A 145 4.53 -2.85 -19.40
C SER A 145 3.96 -3.74 -20.49
N TYR A 146 2.76 -3.41 -20.95
CA TYR A 146 2.19 -4.02 -22.14
C TYR A 146 2.73 -3.38 -23.42
N SER A 147 2.79 -4.16 -24.50
CA SER A 147 2.96 -3.63 -25.85
C SER A 147 1.79 -2.71 -26.21
N LYS A 148 1.98 -1.88 -27.25
CA LYS A 148 0.93 -0.92 -27.67
C LYS A 148 -0.40 -1.59 -28.01
N ASP A 149 -0.34 -2.81 -28.54
CA ASP A 149 -1.50 -3.59 -28.93
C ASP A 149 -2.06 -4.46 -27.79
N GLY A 150 -1.42 -4.45 -26.60
CA GLY A 150 -1.82 -5.23 -25.43
C GLY A 150 -1.47 -6.72 -25.49
N ASN A 151 -0.97 -7.21 -26.62
CA ASN A 151 -0.75 -8.65 -26.87
C ASN A 151 0.48 -9.25 -26.18
N LEU A 152 1.42 -8.42 -25.72
CA LEU A 152 2.60 -8.88 -24.99
C LEU A 152 2.74 -8.10 -23.70
N PHE A 153 2.98 -8.82 -22.62
CA PHE A 153 3.36 -8.26 -21.33
C PHE A 153 4.85 -8.49 -21.09
N LEU A 154 5.61 -7.41 -20.91
CA LEU A 154 7.01 -7.47 -20.51
C LEU A 154 7.09 -7.14 -19.02
N SER A 155 7.73 -8.00 -18.22
CA SER A 155 7.95 -7.76 -16.80
C SER A 155 9.41 -7.98 -16.40
N ALA A 156 9.84 -7.25 -15.36
CA ALA A 156 11.12 -7.48 -14.71
C ALA A 156 10.91 -8.38 -13.48
N CYS A 157 11.54 -9.56 -13.51
CA CYS A 157 11.54 -10.53 -12.43
C CYS A 157 12.94 -10.63 -11.81
N GLN A 158 13.01 -10.89 -10.51
CA GLN A 158 14.29 -11.24 -9.88
C GLN A 158 14.69 -12.64 -10.36
N GLY A 159 15.82 -12.71 -11.07
CA GLY A 159 16.44 -13.97 -11.47
C GLY A 159 16.89 -14.76 -10.24
N LYS A 160 16.88 -16.09 -10.36
CA LYS A 160 17.43 -16.99 -9.35
C LYS A 160 18.96 -16.98 -9.40
#